data_AF-A0A442B6K1-F1
#
_entry.id   AF-A0A442B6K1-F1
#
_cell.length_a   1.000
_cell.length_b   1.000
_cell.length_c   1.000
_cell.angle_alpha   90.00
_cell.angle_beta   90.00
_cell.angle_gamma   90.00
#
_symmetry.space_group_name_H-M   'P 1'
#
loop_
_entity.id
_entity.type
_entity.pdbx_description
1 polymer ?
#
loop_
_entity_poly.entity_id
_entity_poly.type
_entity_poly.pdbx_seq_one_letter_code
_entity_poly.pdbx_strand_id
1 'polypeptide(L)'
;MFGWLKPKGKASAAPSLGEMAKAAKGIVDAYDDYLEKNPIGLEVRDVSVLPFPKRVILNAILIELTSERDARIRSFLIEIGLMLASFQEGIGPKELSMAPPALSAGPEAVKFFDGEKLLQALADHQGDFERHEAVYADVLKERIEQLAPLLEKAAEIAAQRS
;
A
#
# COMPACT_ATOMS: atom_id res chain seq x y z
N MET A 1 46.06 32.16 -22.17
CA MET A 1 44.93 31.52 -22.87
C MET A 1 44.26 30.56 -21.88
N PHE A 2 43.22 30.99 -21.15
CA PHE A 2 42.29 30.07 -20.46
C PHE A 2 40.95 30.78 -20.34
N GLY A 3 40.15 30.66 -21.39
CA GLY A 3 38.73 30.94 -21.30
C GLY A 3 37.97 29.66 -20.97
N TRP A 4 36.77 29.86 -20.43
CA TRP A 4 35.63 28.94 -20.47
C TRP A 4 35.57 27.85 -19.40
N LEU A 5 35.15 28.27 -18.20
CA LEU A 5 34.17 27.54 -17.41
C LEU A 5 33.03 28.51 -17.05
N LYS A 6 32.03 28.61 -17.94
CA LYS A 6 30.72 29.14 -17.54
C LYS A 6 30.00 28.00 -16.82
N PRO A 7 29.48 28.19 -15.59
CA PRO A 7 28.60 27.20 -14.99
C PRO A 7 27.33 27.11 -15.85
N LYS A 8 27.18 26.00 -16.55
CA LYS A 8 25.92 25.60 -17.19
C LYS A 8 25.00 25.04 -16.11
N GLY A 9 23.79 25.56 -16.06
CA GLY A 9 22.66 24.98 -15.34
C GLY A 9 22.14 25.90 -14.24
N LYS A 10 21.08 26.66 -14.55
CA LYS A 10 20.16 27.11 -13.50
C LYS A 10 19.69 25.86 -12.77
N ALA A 11 19.94 25.76 -11.46
CA ALA A 11 19.25 24.79 -10.63
C ALA A 11 17.74 24.96 -10.90
N SER A 12 17.07 23.85 -11.23
CA SER A 12 15.61 23.85 -11.35
C SER A 12 15.03 24.38 -10.03
N ALA A 13 14.16 25.38 -10.09
CA ALA A 13 13.50 25.91 -8.92
C ALA A 13 12.72 24.78 -8.23
N ALA A 14 12.77 24.71 -6.90
CA ALA A 14 12.00 23.73 -6.15
C ALA A 14 10.51 23.81 -6.54
N PRO A 15 9.83 22.66 -6.68
CA PRO A 15 8.42 22.65 -7.06
C PRO A 15 7.57 23.43 -6.04
N SER A 16 6.60 24.16 -6.55
CA SER A 16 5.62 24.86 -5.72
C SER A 16 4.74 23.89 -4.94
N LEU A 17 4.11 24.37 -3.87
CA LEU A 17 3.14 23.58 -3.09
C LEU A 17 2.02 23.00 -3.96
N GLY A 18 1.54 23.77 -4.95
CA GLY A 18 0.50 23.30 -5.88
C GLY A 18 0.97 22.20 -6.81
N GLU A 19 2.23 22.27 -7.28
CA GLU A 19 2.83 21.20 -8.10
C GLU A 19 3.06 19.93 -7.29
N MET A 20 3.49 20.05 -6.03
CA MET A 20 3.64 18.91 -5.13
C MET A 20 2.30 18.24 -4.82
N ALA A 21 1.25 19.02 -4.54
CA ALA A 21 -0.09 18.49 -4.31
C ALA A 21 -0.66 17.77 -5.55
N LYS A 22 -0.48 18.34 -6.74
CA LYS A 22 -0.91 17.71 -7.99
C LYS A 22 -0.14 16.41 -8.27
N ALA A 23 1.16 16.39 -8.00
CA ALA A 23 1.98 15.19 -8.16
C ALA A 23 1.58 14.10 -7.15
N ALA A 24 1.34 14.47 -5.89
CA ALA A 24 0.83 13.56 -4.87
C ALA A 24 -0.49 12.92 -5.31
N LYS A 25 -1.44 13.74 -5.79
CA LYS A 25 -2.71 13.26 -6.34
C LYS A 25 -2.55 12.20 -7.42
N GLY A 26 -1.68 12.43 -8.39
CA GLY A 26 -1.44 11.43 -9.44
C GLY A 26 -0.88 10.10 -8.92
N ILE A 27 -0.12 10.11 -7.82
CA ILE A 27 0.45 8.90 -7.21
C ILE A 27 -0.62 8.16 -6.40
N VAL A 28 -1.45 8.87 -5.64
CA VAL A 28 -2.55 8.25 -4.87
C VAL A 28 -3.59 7.68 -5.81
N ASP A 29 -3.99 8.41 -6.85
CA ASP A 29 -4.95 7.92 -7.85
C ASP A 29 -4.44 6.63 -8.52
N ALA A 30 -3.14 6.55 -8.85
CA ALA A 30 -2.55 5.33 -9.42
C ALA A 30 -2.49 4.15 -8.45
N TYR A 31 -2.31 4.42 -7.16
CA TYR A 31 -2.34 3.38 -6.12
C TYR A 31 -3.77 2.89 -5.86
N ASP A 32 -4.74 3.79 -5.83
CA ASP A 32 -6.16 3.46 -5.72
C ASP A 32 -6.62 2.60 -6.90
N ASP A 33 -6.32 3.04 -8.13
CA ASP A 33 -6.54 2.28 -9.37
C ASP A 33 -5.95 0.85 -9.30
N TYR A 34 -4.81 0.70 -8.63
CA TYR A 34 -4.18 -0.61 -8.43
C TYR A 34 -4.99 -1.46 -7.43
N LEU A 35 -5.41 -0.89 -6.30
CA LEU A 35 -6.20 -1.58 -5.28
C LEU A 35 -7.58 -2.00 -5.80
N GLU A 36 -8.24 -1.16 -6.61
CA GLU A 36 -9.52 -1.51 -7.23
C GLU A 36 -9.40 -2.73 -8.16
N LYS A 37 -8.33 -2.79 -8.95
CA LYS A 37 -8.07 -3.90 -9.90
C LYS A 37 -7.53 -5.14 -9.20
N ASN A 38 -6.91 -4.97 -8.03
CA ASN A 38 -6.27 -6.03 -7.27
C ASN A 38 -6.69 -5.92 -5.79
N PRO A 39 -7.94 -6.26 -5.44
CA PRO A 39 -8.41 -6.17 -4.06
C PRO A 39 -7.48 -6.92 -3.09
N ILE A 40 -7.22 -6.33 -1.93
CA ILE A 40 -6.40 -6.92 -0.87
C ILE A 40 -7.29 -7.20 0.33
N GLY A 41 -7.30 -8.45 0.78
CA GLY A 41 -7.86 -8.87 2.06
C GLY A 41 -6.75 -9.13 3.07
N LEU A 42 -6.48 -10.42 3.31
CA LEU A 42 -5.48 -10.87 4.27
C LEU A 42 -4.17 -11.28 3.61
N GLU A 43 -4.02 -11.02 2.31
CA GLU A 43 -2.82 -11.36 1.56
C GLU A 43 -1.66 -10.41 1.88
N VAL A 44 -0.44 -10.95 1.81
CA VAL A 44 0.81 -10.18 1.82
C VAL A 44 1.40 -10.23 0.41
N ARG A 45 1.73 -9.07 -0.15
CA ARG A 45 2.24 -8.91 -1.51
C ARG A 45 3.66 -8.35 -1.49
N ASP A 46 4.41 -8.57 -2.56
CA ASP A 46 5.72 -7.96 -2.69
C ASP A 46 5.61 -6.46 -3.02
N VAL A 47 6.48 -5.62 -2.48
CA VAL A 47 6.54 -4.19 -2.86
C VAL A 47 6.76 -3.96 -4.36
N SER A 48 7.32 -4.94 -5.09
CA SER A 48 7.58 -4.84 -6.52
C SER A 48 6.33 -4.72 -7.39
N VAL A 49 5.15 -5.09 -6.86
CA VAL A 49 3.88 -5.00 -7.60
C VAL A 49 3.26 -3.61 -7.55
N LEU A 50 3.73 -2.75 -6.66
CA LEU A 50 3.20 -1.40 -6.47
C LEU A 50 3.47 -0.53 -7.71
N PRO A 51 2.55 0.39 -8.07
CA PRO A 51 2.75 1.30 -9.20
C PRO A 51 3.88 2.31 -8.97
N PHE A 52 4.23 2.55 -7.69
CA PHE A 52 5.32 3.41 -7.26
C PHE A 52 6.01 2.80 -6.02
N PRO A 53 7.25 3.21 -5.68
CA PRO A 53 7.88 2.76 -4.45
C PRO A 53 7.00 3.04 -3.23
N LYS A 54 6.86 2.07 -2.31
CA LYS A 54 6.00 2.14 -1.12
C LYS A 54 6.12 3.47 -0.35
N ARG A 55 7.35 3.94 -0.13
CA ARG A 55 7.63 5.22 0.55
C ARG A 55 7.12 6.44 -0.23
N VAL A 56 7.15 6.41 -1.56
CA VAL A 56 6.64 7.49 -2.42
C VAL A 56 5.13 7.58 -2.32
N ILE A 57 4.44 6.43 -2.32
CA ILE A 57 2.98 6.37 -2.11
C ILE A 57 2.61 6.90 -0.73
N LEU A 58 3.27 6.43 0.33
CA LEU A 58 3.01 6.92 1.69
C LEU A 58 3.17 8.45 1.79
N ASN A 59 4.25 9.00 1.24
CA ASN A 59 4.46 10.45 1.22
C ASN A 59 3.36 11.20 0.45
N ALA A 60 2.91 10.66 -0.69
CA ALA A 60 1.83 11.25 -1.48
C ALA A 60 0.52 11.27 -0.68
N ILE A 61 0.18 10.14 -0.05
CA ILE A 61 -1.00 10.04 0.84
C ILE A 61 -0.90 11.09 1.94
N LEU A 62 0.22 11.19 2.65
CA LEU A 62 0.39 12.17 3.73
C LEU A 62 0.21 13.62 3.23
N ILE A 63 0.75 13.96 2.05
CA ILE A 63 0.58 15.29 1.44
C ILE A 63 -0.90 15.58 1.20
N GLU A 64 -1.62 14.70 0.53
CA GLU A 64 -3.06 14.89 0.27
C GLU A 64 -3.86 14.97 1.55
N LEU A 65 -3.58 14.09 2.50
CA LEU A 65 -4.28 14.01 3.77
C LEU A 65 -4.18 15.32 4.54
N THR A 66 -3.00 15.96 4.58
CA THR A 66 -2.80 17.26 5.26
C THR A 66 -3.52 18.45 4.60
N SER A 67 -3.98 18.28 3.36
CA SER A 67 -4.69 19.29 2.57
C SER A 67 -6.19 19.01 2.43
N GLU A 68 -6.65 17.81 2.82
CA GLU A 68 -8.02 17.34 2.60
C GLU A 68 -8.99 17.82 3.70
N ARG A 69 -10.11 18.41 3.28
CA ARG A 69 -11.13 18.99 4.15
C ARG A 69 -12.33 18.07 4.37
N ASP A 70 -12.67 17.21 3.41
CA ASP A 70 -13.75 16.23 3.54
C ASP A 70 -13.30 15.07 4.44
N ALA A 71 -14.02 14.89 5.55
CA ALA A 71 -13.73 13.82 6.51
C ALA A 71 -13.83 12.42 5.89
N ARG A 72 -14.70 12.20 4.91
CA ARG A 72 -14.86 10.91 4.23
C ARG A 72 -13.64 10.60 3.37
N ILE A 73 -13.13 11.60 2.64
CA ILE A 73 -11.91 11.44 1.84
C ILE A 73 -10.72 11.20 2.77
N ARG A 74 -10.62 11.92 3.90
CA ARG A 74 -9.58 11.61 4.90
C ARG A 74 -9.66 10.17 5.41
N SER A 75 -10.84 9.69 5.80
CA SER A 75 -11.01 8.31 6.26
C SER A 75 -10.57 7.31 5.19
N PHE A 76 -10.95 7.55 3.94
CA PHE A 76 -10.54 6.72 2.80
C PHE A 76 -9.01 6.73 2.60
N LEU A 77 -8.36 7.90 2.62
CA LEU A 77 -6.91 8.03 2.52
C LEU A 77 -6.17 7.31 3.66
N ILE A 78 -6.71 7.36 4.88
CA ILE A 78 -6.18 6.59 6.02
C ILE A 78 -6.30 5.09 5.72
N GLU A 79 -7.46 4.63 5.26
CA GLU A 79 -7.71 3.21 4.99
C GLU A 79 -6.74 2.65 3.95
N ILE A 80 -6.64 3.26 2.77
CA ILE A 80 -5.71 2.82 1.72
C ILE A 80 -4.24 2.98 2.15
N GLY A 81 -3.94 3.98 2.98
CA GLY A 81 -2.62 4.18 3.57
C GLY A 81 -2.22 3.05 4.52
N LEU A 82 -3.15 2.57 5.34
CA LEU A 82 -2.92 1.41 6.22
C LEU A 82 -2.72 0.11 5.43
N MET A 83 -3.35 -0.03 4.26
CA MET A 83 -3.15 -1.19 3.38
C MET A 83 -1.72 -1.30 2.84
N LEU A 84 -0.92 -0.22 2.85
CA LEU A 84 0.50 -0.31 2.45
C LEU A 84 1.30 -1.28 3.33
N ALA A 85 0.87 -1.52 4.57
CA ALA A 85 1.51 -2.50 5.44
C ALA A 85 1.47 -3.93 4.84
N SER A 86 0.48 -4.26 4.01
CA SER A 86 0.39 -5.58 3.37
C SER A 86 1.42 -5.79 2.26
N PHE A 87 2.21 -4.78 1.90
CA PHE A 87 3.27 -4.89 0.89
C PHE A 87 4.63 -4.98 1.56
N GLN A 88 5.27 -6.15 1.50
CA GLN A 88 6.54 -6.46 2.16
C GLN A 88 7.63 -6.78 1.13
N GLU A 89 8.91 -6.62 1.50
CA GLU A 89 10.03 -6.97 0.61
C GLU A 89 10.27 -8.48 0.60
N GLY A 90 10.62 -9.05 -0.56
CA GLY A 90 11.09 -10.43 -0.66
C GLY A 90 9.99 -11.50 -0.62
N ILE A 91 8.74 -11.09 -0.85
CA ILE A 91 7.59 -12.02 -0.96
C ILE A 91 7.61 -12.73 -2.32
N GLY A 92 8.03 -12.01 -3.36
CA GLY A 92 8.04 -12.47 -4.74
C GLY A 92 6.73 -12.21 -5.50
N PRO A 93 6.63 -12.67 -6.76
CA PRO A 93 5.53 -12.30 -7.65
C PRO A 93 4.17 -12.93 -7.28
N LYS A 94 4.17 -13.98 -6.45
CA LYS A 94 2.96 -14.63 -5.95
C LYS A 94 2.71 -14.15 -4.52
N GLU A 95 1.50 -13.67 -4.27
CA GLU A 95 1.06 -13.26 -2.94
C GLU A 95 1.02 -14.43 -1.95
N LEU A 96 1.29 -14.14 -0.68
CA LEU A 96 1.07 -15.07 0.42
C LEU A 96 -0.33 -14.84 0.98
N SER A 97 -1.13 -15.90 1.08
CA SER A 97 -2.49 -15.82 1.58
C SER A 97 -2.65 -16.68 2.84
N MET A 98 -3.47 -16.21 3.78
CA MET A 98 -3.87 -16.99 4.95
C MET A 98 -4.75 -18.20 4.56
N ALA A 99 -5.47 -18.11 3.44
CA ALA A 99 -6.36 -19.16 2.97
C ALA A 99 -5.92 -19.70 1.60
N PRO A 100 -6.16 -20.99 1.31
CA PRO A 100 -6.01 -21.54 -0.02
C PRO A 100 -6.83 -20.73 -1.04
N PRO A 101 -6.34 -20.51 -2.28
CA PRO A 101 -7.06 -19.76 -3.32
C PRO A 101 -8.47 -20.29 -3.58
N ALA A 102 -8.64 -21.61 -3.46
CA ALA A 102 -9.93 -22.31 -3.54
C ALA A 102 -10.99 -21.80 -2.53
N LEU A 103 -10.55 -21.27 -1.38
CA LEU A 103 -11.40 -20.78 -0.30
C LEU A 103 -11.50 -19.24 -0.29
N SER A 104 -10.56 -18.54 -0.95
CA SER A 104 -10.57 -17.08 -1.08
C SER A 104 -11.75 -16.55 -1.92
N ALA A 105 -12.42 -17.39 -2.71
CA ALA A 105 -13.63 -17.05 -3.46
C ALA A 105 -14.91 -16.99 -2.58
N GLY A 106 -14.78 -17.17 -1.26
CA GLY A 106 -15.87 -17.05 -0.29
C GLY A 106 -16.46 -18.39 0.15
N PRO A 107 -17.37 -18.37 1.16
CA PRO A 107 -17.90 -19.59 1.78
C PRO A 107 -18.69 -20.48 0.82
N GLU A 108 -19.21 -19.93 -0.28
CA GLU A 108 -19.89 -20.69 -1.32
C GLU A 108 -18.93 -21.57 -2.13
N ALA A 109 -17.66 -21.17 -2.28
CA ALA A 109 -16.66 -21.94 -3.00
C ALA A 109 -16.37 -23.29 -2.30
N VAL A 110 -16.42 -23.30 -0.96
CA VAL A 110 -16.19 -24.49 -0.12
C VAL A 110 -17.19 -25.59 -0.42
N LYS A 111 -18.43 -25.24 -0.79
CA LYS A 111 -19.51 -26.21 -1.06
C LYS A 111 -19.27 -27.06 -2.32
N PHE A 112 -18.35 -26.63 -3.19
CA PHE A 112 -17.99 -27.34 -4.42
C PHE A 112 -16.83 -28.32 -4.22
N PHE A 113 -16.23 -28.35 -3.03
CA PHE A 113 -15.21 -29.34 -2.67
C PHE A 113 -15.85 -30.54 -1.98
N ASP A 114 -15.47 -31.73 -2.42
CA ASP A 114 -15.60 -32.90 -1.55
C ASP A 114 -14.56 -32.81 -0.42
N GLY A 115 -14.81 -33.54 0.68
CA GLY A 115 -13.98 -33.43 1.88
C GLY A 115 -12.51 -33.78 1.64
N GLU A 116 -12.21 -34.66 0.68
CA GLU A 116 -10.85 -35.05 0.32
C GLU A 116 -10.12 -33.93 -0.42
N LYS A 117 -10.76 -33.27 -1.41
CA LYS A 117 -10.16 -32.13 -2.11
C LYS A 117 -9.95 -30.93 -1.18
N LEU A 118 -10.82 -30.73 -0.20
CA LEU A 118 -10.61 -29.68 0.81
C LEU A 118 -9.38 -29.96 1.66
N LEU A 119 -9.22 -31.19 2.16
CA LEU A 119 -8.05 -31.59 2.93
C LEU A 119 -6.77 -31.48 2.11
N GLN A 120 -6.81 -31.89 0.83
CA GLN A 120 -5.67 -31.75 -0.07
C GLN A 120 -5.31 -30.27 -0.29
N ALA A 121 -6.29 -29.41 -0.55
CA ALA A 121 -6.05 -27.97 -0.74
C ALA A 121 -5.46 -27.31 0.51
N LEU A 122 -5.86 -27.74 1.72
CA LEU A 122 -5.26 -27.27 2.98
C LEU A 122 -3.82 -27.78 3.14
N ALA A 123 -3.57 -29.06 2.84
CA ALA A 123 -2.24 -29.66 2.92
C ALA A 123 -1.27 -28.98 1.94
N ASP A 124 -1.71 -28.74 0.69
CA ASP A 124 -0.91 -28.08 -0.34
C ASP A 124 -0.62 -26.60 0.00
N HIS A 125 -1.51 -25.97 0.77
CA HIS A 125 -1.37 -24.56 1.19
C HIS A 125 -0.55 -24.38 2.48
N GLN A 126 -0.25 -25.46 3.22
CA GLN A 126 0.38 -25.37 4.54
C GLN A 126 1.68 -24.55 4.53
N GLY A 127 2.54 -24.74 3.52
CA GLY A 127 3.78 -23.97 3.40
C GLY A 127 3.58 -22.49 3.12
N ASP A 128 2.57 -22.13 2.31
CA ASP A 128 2.23 -20.72 2.05
C ASP A 128 1.60 -20.08 3.29
N PHE A 129 0.81 -20.84 4.08
CA PHE A 129 0.27 -20.40 5.36
C PHE A 129 1.37 -20.13 6.41
N GLU A 130 2.32 -21.05 6.58
CA GLU A 130 3.44 -20.86 7.52
C GLU A 130 4.30 -19.64 7.15
N ARG A 131 4.56 -19.44 5.85
CA ARG A 131 5.25 -18.24 5.34
C ARG A 131 4.43 -16.97 5.56
N HIS A 132 3.11 -17.04 5.37
CA HIS A 132 2.20 -15.93 5.64
C HIS A 132 2.27 -15.55 7.12
N GLU A 133 2.08 -16.47 8.06
CA GLU A 133 2.13 -16.20 9.49
C GLU A 133 3.46 -15.57 9.92
N ALA A 134 4.57 -16.07 9.38
CA ALA A 134 5.91 -15.56 9.70
C ALA A 134 6.09 -14.07 9.33
N VAL A 135 5.44 -13.61 8.25
CA VAL A 135 5.56 -12.22 7.76
C VAL A 135 4.41 -11.34 8.27
N TYR A 136 3.23 -11.91 8.53
CA TYR A 136 2.03 -11.14 8.87
C TYR A 136 2.18 -10.41 10.22
N ALA A 137 3.00 -10.94 11.13
CA ALA A 137 3.38 -10.22 12.34
C ALA A 137 4.05 -8.87 12.04
N ASP A 138 4.93 -8.82 11.04
CA ASP A 138 5.59 -7.58 10.62
C ASP A 138 4.62 -6.63 9.92
N VAL A 139 3.65 -7.15 9.15
CA VAL A 139 2.55 -6.36 8.57
C VAL A 139 1.76 -5.66 9.67
N LEU A 140 1.31 -6.39 10.69
CA LEU A 140 0.55 -5.82 11.81
C LEU A 140 1.38 -4.80 12.59
N LYS A 141 2.66 -5.11 12.83
CA LYS A 141 3.59 -4.22 13.51
C LYS A 141 3.78 -2.91 12.74
N GLU A 142 4.07 -2.98 11.44
CA GLU A 142 4.23 -1.79 10.59
C GLU A 142 2.94 -0.97 10.57
N ARG A 143 1.79 -1.62 10.40
CA ARG A 143 0.48 -0.96 10.38
C ARG A 143 0.23 -0.15 11.64
N ILE A 144 0.44 -0.77 12.81
CA ILE A 144 0.10 -0.18 14.12
C ILE A 144 1.17 0.81 14.59
N GLU A 145 2.44 0.45 14.47
CA GLU A 145 3.53 1.22 15.09
C GLU A 145 4.09 2.31 14.15
N GLN A 146 3.91 2.18 12.84
CA GLN A 146 4.52 3.09 11.86
C GLN A 146 3.48 3.85 11.04
N LEU A 147 2.56 3.16 10.36
CA LEU A 147 1.65 3.83 9.42
C LEU A 147 0.51 4.56 10.12
N ALA A 148 -0.18 3.91 11.06
CA ALA A 148 -1.33 4.53 11.75
C ALA A 148 -0.98 5.87 12.42
N PRO A 149 0.11 5.98 13.22
CA PRO A 149 0.43 7.23 13.89
C PRO A 149 0.75 8.37 12.90
N LEU A 150 1.37 8.07 11.77
CA LEU A 150 1.69 9.06 10.74
C LEU A 150 0.43 9.57 10.04
N LEU A 151 -0.45 8.65 9.64
CA LEU A 151 -1.70 8.96 8.95
C LEU A 151 -2.68 9.72 9.86
N GLU A 152 -2.83 9.29 11.11
CA GLU A 152 -3.62 10.00 12.12
C GLU A 152 -3.07 11.41 12.33
N LYS A 153 -1.74 11.55 12.45
CA LYS A 153 -1.14 12.87 12.65
C LYS A 153 -1.39 13.82 11.49
N ALA A 154 -1.30 13.32 10.25
CA ALA A 154 -1.63 14.09 9.06
C ALA A 154 -3.12 14.52 9.06
N ALA A 155 -4.02 13.64 9.52
CA ALA A 155 -5.45 13.90 9.57
C ALA A 155 -5.81 14.98 10.60
N GLU A 156 -5.15 14.96 11.76
CA GLU A 156 -5.29 16.00 12.78
C GLU A 156 -4.88 17.38 12.25
N ILE A 157 -3.75 17.46 11.54
CA ILE A 157 -3.27 18.72 10.94
C ILE A 157 -4.29 19.28 9.95
N ALA A 158 -4.92 18.43 9.16
CA ALA A 158 -5.95 18.84 8.21
C ALA A 158 -7.23 19.32 8.92
N ALA A 159 -7.66 18.60 9.96
CA ALA A 159 -8.84 18.97 10.75
C ALA A 159 -8.70 20.32 11.45
N GLN A 160 -7.50 20.68 11.91
CA GLN A 160 -7.22 21.98 12.55
C GLN A 160 -7.28 23.18 11.58
N ARG A 161 -7.25 22.92 10.27
CA ARG A 161 -7.32 23.94 9.21
C ARG A 161 -8.74 24.13 8.65
N SER A 162 -9.68 23.32 9.12
CA SER A 162 -11.07 23.25 8.63
C SER A 162 -11.96 24.28 9.30
#